data_AF-D3T4G0-F1
#
_entry.id   AF-D3T4G0-F1
#
_cell.length_a   1.000
_cell.length_b   1.000
_cell.length_c   1.000
_cell.angle_alpha   90.00
_cell.angle_beta   90.00
_cell.angle_gamma   90.00
#
_symmetry.space_group_name_H-M   'P 1'
#
loop_
_entity.id
_entity.type
_entity.pdbx_description
1 polymer ?
#
loop_
_entity_poly.entity_id
_entity_poly.type
_entity_poly.pdbx_seq_one_letter_code
_entity_poly.pdbx_strand_id
1 'polypeptide(L)'
;MKKYRWVHLSDIHFAYKDYYSNRLRDELFKLLKEISRQNKVNFLFITGDLTDKNADYTEDLYRFIDDLLNILGLDENHFFMVPGNHDTERCQLRELVLRGIERKDYDCIYNLEEDAINTLISSQNKYFKLYKKLKKEDYPIQRIHFVKRIDGANIIHLNTSWLCGMDGQEGNIFIGVDKLYEVLKEEDITSESLNIAIGHHSFDCLHSKEQKQLSGLFKDFNIDFYLSGHIHQSSVCYNYHIDTHFCSCRQMRSDSYDSGGLVIGNIDTENGDNYIKFYVWKQEGYWAPDTDVGPQAPNGVYKIDSPKFPLKKFKEKPIVVIHKTLNTPINKEKLLNDMGFGNVLVYQYPFANVQINTKEEWMKHKENTERFIKSIISRLENNVVHIFPLSQIPLLIYMGYLFQDDNNNIKIYQLDENGEWVLDSNDANSIPLKITFIESNPKTRKLIVVVEVSSKISDSDIDVYVNTTENSILRFTIDEPERFKVLYASQVREIKKKFRKEMEKYINDYDEIHLFCAVPAGLAVEIGRCILKSMWPKVFLYNYRRNNTPRYEFAFDIN
;
A
#
# COMPACT_ATOMS: atom_id res chain seq x y z
N MET A 1 5.17 20.60 7.69
CA MET A 1 4.27 19.51 7.23
C MET A 1 4.62 18.27 8.03
N LYS A 2 3.62 17.51 8.49
CA LYS A 2 3.85 16.38 9.41
C LYS A 2 3.83 15.07 8.63
N LYS A 3 4.98 14.41 8.56
CA LYS A 3 5.17 13.05 8.05
C LYS A 3 5.80 12.19 9.13
N TYR A 4 5.06 11.20 9.60
CA TYR A 4 5.52 10.26 10.62
C TYR A 4 5.17 8.84 10.19
N ARG A 5 6.14 7.94 10.29
CA ARG A 5 5.93 6.51 10.08
C ARG A 5 6.55 5.74 11.23
N TRP A 6 5.85 4.74 11.73
CA TRP A 6 6.36 3.93 12.82
C TRP A 6 6.11 2.46 12.63
N VAL A 7 6.98 1.66 13.26
CA VAL A 7 6.81 0.23 13.46
C VAL A 7 6.36 0.03 14.91
N HIS A 8 5.34 -0.79 15.12
CA HIS A 8 4.86 -1.16 16.45
C HIS A 8 4.82 -2.68 16.57
N LEU A 9 5.55 -3.18 17.56
CA LEU A 9 5.61 -4.58 17.96
C LEU A 9 5.17 -4.70 19.43
N SER A 10 4.74 -5.88 19.84
CA SER A 10 4.39 -6.16 21.23
C SER A 10 4.60 -7.63 21.56
N ASP A 11 4.72 -7.94 22.86
CA ASP A 11 4.71 -9.31 23.38
C ASP A 11 5.74 -10.18 22.65
N ILE A 12 7.00 -9.73 22.68
CA ILE A 12 8.12 -10.36 21.96
C ILE A 12 8.44 -11.74 22.52
N HIS A 13 8.32 -11.90 23.84
CA HIS A 13 8.65 -13.10 24.60
C HIS A 13 9.89 -13.81 24.05
N PHE A 14 11.00 -13.08 23.97
CA PHE A 14 12.19 -13.49 23.22
C PHE A 14 12.82 -14.80 23.70
N ALA A 15 12.56 -15.18 24.95
CA ALA A 15 13.01 -16.44 25.53
C ALA A 15 12.47 -17.69 24.78
N TYR A 16 11.35 -17.59 24.08
CA TYR A 16 10.87 -18.66 23.20
C TYR A 16 11.71 -18.70 21.92
N LYS A 17 12.51 -19.76 21.79
CA LYS A 17 13.42 -20.00 20.65
C LYS A 17 13.00 -21.23 19.82
N ASP A 18 11.71 -21.47 19.68
CA ASP A 18 11.21 -22.58 18.87
C ASP A 18 11.36 -22.29 17.36
N TYR A 19 11.19 -23.34 16.55
CA TYR A 19 11.34 -23.23 15.09
C TYR A 19 10.42 -22.15 14.49
N TYR A 20 9.16 -22.10 14.94
CA TYR A 20 8.16 -21.17 14.41
C TYR A 20 8.48 -19.71 14.75
N SER A 21 8.81 -19.40 16.01
CA SER A 21 9.15 -18.04 16.41
C SER A 21 10.47 -17.55 15.82
N ASN A 22 11.48 -18.41 15.70
CA ASN A 22 12.75 -18.02 15.07
C ASN A 22 12.56 -17.71 13.58
N ARG A 23 11.85 -18.57 12.83
CA ARG A 23 11.55 -18.34 11.41
C ARG A 23 10.75 -17.04 11.20
N LEU A 24 9.77 -16.77 12.08
CA LEU A 24 9.01 -15.52 12.07
C LEU A 24 9.94 -14.29 12.23
N ARG A 25 10.89 -14.34 13.18
CA ARG A 25 11.83 -13.23 13.45
C ARG A 25 12.81 -13.03 12.30
N ASP A 26 13.29 -14.10 11.67
CA ASP A 26 14.16 -14.01 10.49
C ASP A 26 13.46 -13.34 9.30
N GLU A 27 12.20 -13.71 9.03
CA GLU A 27 11.42 -13.07 7.96
C GLU A 27 10.95 -11.65 8.32
N LEU A 28 10.77 -11.33 9.62
CA LEU A 28 10.48 -9.97 10.07
C LEU A 28 11.54 -8.99 9.56
N PHE A 29 12.82 -9.33 9.68
CA PHE A 29 13.91 -8.47 9.22
C PHE A 29 13.86 -8.21 7.71
N LYS A 30 13.45 -9.21 6.91
CA LYS A 30 13.28 -9.03 5.46
C LYS A 30 12.13 -8.06 5.16
N LEU A 31 10.99 -8.23 5.83
CA LEU A 31 9.85 -7.33 5.67
C LEU A 31 10.20 -5.90 6.11
N LEU A 32 10.83 -5.72 7.27
CA LEU A 32 11.22 -4.40 7.77
C LEU A 32 12.23 -3.70 6.86
N LYS A 33 13.14 -4.47 6.24
CA LYS A 33 14.09 -3.95 5.24
C LYS A 33 13.40 -3.48 3.96
N GLU A 34 12.32 -4.14 3.53
CA GLU A 34 11.50 -3.66 2.43
C GLU A 34 10.74 -2.38 2.83
N ILE A 35 10.14 -2.37 4.01
CA ILE A 35 9.40 -1.23 4.57
C ILE A 35 10.28 0.02 4.67
N SER A 36 11.50 -0.11 5.20
CA SER A 36 12.44 1.00 5.38
C SER A 36 12.98 1.56 4.05
N ARG A 37 13.10 0.71 3.02
CA ARG A 37 13.47 1.15 1.66
C ARG A 37 12.38 1.97 0.96
N GLN A 38 11.11 1.67 1.23
CA GLN A 38 9.98 2.36 0.59
C GLN A 38 9.81 3.79 1.13
N ASN A 39 9.81 3.95 2.45
CA ASN A 39 9.75 5.26 3.09
C ASN A 39 10.46 5.24 4.44
N LYS A 40 11.06 6.37 4.82
CA LYS A 40 11.70 6.58 6.12
C LYS A 40 10.77 6.16 7.26
N VAL A 41 11.30 5.37 8.20
CA VAL A 41 10.66 5.09 9.48
C VAL A 41 11.21 6.10 10.49
N ASN A 42 10.32 6.67 11.30
CA ASN A 42 10.66 7.64 12.33
C ASN A 42 10.78 6.99 13.70
N PHE A 43 9.92 6.02 14.02
CA PHE A 43 9.84 5.45 15.37
C PHE A 43 9.73 3.93 15.36
N LEU A 44 10.32 3.29 16.36
CA LEU A 44 10.05 1.91 16.74
C LEU A 44 9.40 1.89 18.11
N PHE A 45 8.21 1.30 18.22
CA PHE A 45 7.50 1.07 19.48
C PHE A 45 7.53 -0.42 19.84
N ILE A 46 7.90 -0.74 21.07
CA ILE A 46 7.72 -2.07 21.66
C ILE A 46 6.91 -1.96 22.95
N THR A 47 5.64 -2.39 22.91
CA THR A 47 4.68 -2.21 24.01
C THR A 47 4.69 -3.34 25.03
N GLY A 48 5.88 -3.69 25.53
CA GLY A 48 6.04 -4.62 26.66
C GLY A 48 6.17 -6.09 26.30
N ASP A 49 6.32 -6.89 27.35
CA ASP A 49 6.49 -8.35 27.34
C ASP A 49 7.64 -8.79 26.43
N LEU A 50 8.80 -8.15 26.64
CA LEU A 50 10.06 -8.47 25.95
C LEU A 50 10.57 -9.88 26.30
N THR A 51 10.29 -10.32 27.53
CA THR A 51 10.60 -11.68 28.01
C THR A 51 9.35 -12.39 28.52
N ASP A 52 9.48 -13.65 28.91
CA ASP A 52 8.40 -14.38 29.57
C ASP A 52 8.71 -14.53 31.07
N LYS A 53 7.73 -14.25 31.93
CA LYS A 53 7.76 -14.49 33.38
C LYS A 53 9.04 -13.98 34.08
N ASN A 54 9.46 -12.76 33.77
CA ASN A 54 10.67 -12.14 34.33
C ASN A 54 11.95 -12.96 34.10
N ALA A 55 11.99 -13.73 33.00
CA ALA A 55 13.20 -14.40 32.53
C ALA A 55 14.32 -13.38 32.29
N ASP A 56 15.56 -13.85 32.31
CA ASP A 56 16.69 -12.95 32.15
C ASP A 56 16.76 -12.37 30.74
N TYR A 57 17.01 -11.05 30.67
CA TYR A 57 17.27 -10.35 29.42
C TYR A 57 18.67 -10.73 28.91
N THR A 58 18.70 -11.57 27.87
CA THR A 58 19.95 -12.14 27.30
C THR A 58 20.64 -11.18 26.33
N GLU A 59 21.96 -11.33 26.12
CA GLU A 59 22.72 -10.61 25.07
C GLU A 59 22.10 -10.73 23.67
N ASP A 60 21.48 -11.87 23.36
CA ASP A 60 20.79 -12.09 22.09
C ASP A 60 19.58 -11.16 21.91
N LEU A 61 18.84 -10.87 22.99
CA LEU A 61 17.73 -9.91 22.93
C LEU A 61 18.25 -8.50 22.62
N TYR A 62 19.34 -8.08 23.26
CA TYR A 62 19.95 -6.78 22.97
C TYR A 62 20.37 -6.68 21.51
N ARG A 63 21.01 -7.72 20.97
CA ARG A 63 21.39 -7.78 19.54
C ARG A 63 20.18 -7.75 18.64
N PHE A 64 19.12 -8.49 18.97
CA PHE A 64 17.87 -8.48 18.20
C PHE A 64 17.28 -7.07 18.10
N ILE A 65 17.23 -6.32 19.21
CA ILE A 65 16.76 -4.93 19.19
C ILE A 65 17.71 -4.02 18.40
N ASP A 66 19.03 -4.15 18.59
CA ASP A 66 20.02 -3.36 17.84
C ASP A 66 19.92 -3.61 16.32
N ASP A 67 19.74 -4.86 15.90
CA ASP A 67 19.53 -5.24 14.50
C ASP A 67 18.23 -4.63 13.94
N LEU A 68 17.15 -4.55 14.73
CA LEU A 68 15.92 -3.86 14.33
C LEU A 68 16.17 -2.37 14.10
N LEU A 69 16.87 -1.70 15.02
CA LEU A 69 17.19 -0.27 14.90
C LEU A 69 18.08 -0.02 13.67
N ASN A 70 19.11 -0.85 13.47
CA ASN A 70 20.01 -0.77 12.32
C ASN A 70 19.27 -0.92 10.99
N ILE A 71 18.33 -1.89 10.87
CA ILE A 71 17.55 -2.13 9.65
C ILE A 71 16.54 -1.00 9.37
N LEU A 72 16.01 -0.37 10.43
CA LEU A 72 15.10 0.75 10.32
C LEU A 72 15.82 2.11 10.16
N GLY A 73 17.15 2.14 10.34
CA GLY A 73 17.95 3.36 10.30
C GLY A 73 17.64 4.30 11.48
N LEU A 74 17.32 3.72 12.65
CA LEU A 74 16.97 4.43 13.87
C LEU A 74 18.10 4.37 14.88
N ASP A 75 18.17 5.38 15.75
CA ASP A 75 19.01 5.37 16.96
C ASP A 75 18.17 5.08 18.20
N GLU A 76 18.82 5.02 19.37
CA GLU A 76 18.15 4.78 20.64
C GLU A 76 17.09 5.84 20.98
N ASN A 77 17.19 7.09 20.51
CA ASN A 77 16.24 8.16 20.83
C ASN A 77 14.90 8.00 20.10
N HIS A 78 14.90 7.29 18.97
CA HIS A 78 13.73 7.00 18.15
C HIS A 78 13.07 5.64 18.49
N PHE A 79 13.62 4.94 19.48
CA PHE A 79 13.08 3.70 20.03
C PHE A 79 12.32 3.95 21.33
N PHE A 80 11.09 3.48 21.43
CA PHE A 80 10.23 3.67 22.59
C PHE A 80 9.70 2.34 23.10
N MET A 81 9.76 2.14 24.42
CA MET A 81 9.35 0.91 25.06
C MET A 81 8.72 1.16 26.42
N VAL A 82 7.77 0.30 26.80
CA VAL A 82 7.11 0.27 28.11
C VAL A 82 7.17 -1.15 28.68
N PRO A 83 7.12 -1.35 30.01
CA PRO A 83 7.13 -2.68 30.61
C PRO A 83 5.76 -3.36 30.49
N GLY A 84 5.75 -4.65 30.18
CA GLY A 84 4.56 -5.48 30.27
C GLY A 84 4.41 -6.20 31.61
N ASN A 85 3.33 -6.97 31.79
CA ASN A 85 3.09 -7.69 33.04
C ASN A 85 4.06 -8.87 33.22
N HIS A 86 4.64 -9.42 32.16
CA HIS A 86 5.70 -10.43 32.24
C HIS A 86 7.08 -9.83 32.49
N ASP A 87 7.25 -8.51 32.38
CA ASP A 87 8.49 -7.78 32.72
C ASP A 87 8.57 -7.39 34.22
N THR A 88 7.69 -7.95 35.05
CA THR A 88 7.59 -7.66 36.49
C THR A 88 7.90 -8.91 37.32
N GLU A 89 8.78 -8.77 38.30
CA GLU A 89 9.09 -9.82 39.26
C GLU A 89 7.95 -10.04 40.26
N ARG A 90 7.34 -11.22 40.23
CA ARG A 90 6.32 -11.61 41.22
C ARG A 90 7.04 -12.10 42.49
N CYS A 91 6.92 -11.34 43.58
CA CYS A 91 7.48 -11.69 44.89
C CYS A 91 6.42 -11.57 46.00
N GLN A 92 6.66 -12.23 47.14
CA GLN A 92 5.72 -12.26 48.26
C GLN A 92 5.40 -10.85 48.80
N LEU A 93 6.39 -9.97 48.85
CA LEU A 93 6.19 -8.59 49.34
C LEU A 93 5.26 -7.80 48.42
N ARG A 94 5.47 -7.88 47.10
CA ARG A 94 4.57 -7.29 46.09
C ARG A 94 3.15 -7.80 46.26
N GLU A 95 2.99 -9.11 46.38
CA GLU A 95 1.67 -9.74 46.54
C GLU A 95 0.95 -9.25 47.80
N LEU A 96 1.66 -9.11 48.92
CA LEU A 96 1.11 -8.57 50.17
C LEU A 96 0.61 -7.12 50.00
N VAL A 97 1.37 -6.28 49.29
CA VAL A 97 0.96 -4.91 48.98
C VAL A 97 -0.29 -4.89 48.10
N LEU A 98 -0.30 -5.67 47.01
CA LEU A 98 -1.43 -5.75 46.08
C LEU A 98 -2.72 -6.26 46.76
N ARG A 99 -2.63 -7.32 47.58
CA ARG A 99 -3.76 -7.81 48.38
C ARG A 99 -4.23 -6.78 49.41
N GLY A 100 -3.32 -5.97 49.94
CA GLY A 100 -3.64 -4.86 50.85
C GLY A 100 -4.46 -3.77 50.16
N ILE A 101 -4.13 -3.44 48.91
CA ILE A 101 -4.86 -2.50 48.06
C ILE A 101 -6.26 -3.05 47.77
N GLU A 102 -6.36 -4.29 47.30
CA GLU A 102 -7.63 -4.94 46.97
C GLU A 102 -8.60 -4.96 48.17
N ARG A 103 -8.10 -5.23 49.38
CA ARG A 103 -8.91 -5.24 50.61
C ARG A 103 -9.41 -3.87 51.05
N LYS A 104 -8.70 -2.79 50.72
CA LYS A 104 -9.04 -1.41 51.10
C LYS A 104 -9.92 -0.70 50.07
N ASP A 105 -10.39 -1.43 49.05
CA ASP A 105 -10.95 -0.89 47.81
C ASP A 105 -9.88 -0.13 46.99
N TYR A 106 -9.98 -0.22 45.66
CA TYR A 106 -9.01 0.32 44.73
C TYR A 106 -8.89 1.86 44.80
N ASP A 107 -9.84 2.54 45.46
CA ASP A 107 -9.76 3.98 45.75
C ASP A 107 -8.54 4.38 46.58
N CYS A 108 -7.92 3.46 47.33
CA CYS A 108 -6.71 3.76 48.07
C CYS A 108 -5.46 3.96 47.17
N ILE A 109 -5.52 3.57 45.89
CA ILE A 109 -4.41 3.69 44.93
C ILE A 109 -3.94 5.13 44.77
N TYR A 110 -4.86 6.09 44.79
CA TYR A 110 -4.56 7.52 44.62
C TYR A 110 -3.88 8.15 45.85
N ASN A 111 -3.77 7.41 46.96
CA ASN A 111 -3.17 7.86 48.22
C ASN A 111 -2.17 6.85 48.78
N LEU A 112 -1.51 6.06 47.92
CA LEU A 112 -0.48 5.13 48.37
C LEU A 112 0.73 5.87 48.95
N GLU A 113 1.25 5.34 50.06
CA GLU A 113 2.50 5.80 50.64
C GLU A 113 3.66 5.52 49.68
N GLU A 114 4.67 6.39 49.72
CA GLU A 114 5.84 6.32 48.82
C GLU A 114 6.57 4.97 48.93
N ASP A 115 6.66 4.38 50.13
CA ASP A 115 7.25 3.06 50.35
C ASP A 115 6.49 1.94 49.63
N ALA A 116 5.16 2.02 49.56
CA ALA A 116 4.34 1.06 48.83
C ALA A 116 4.55 1.20 47.32
N ILE A 117 4.60 2.43 46.81
CA ILE A 117 4.90 2.73 45.40
C ILE A 117 6.30 2.21 45.04
N ASN A 118 7.31 2.52 45.85
CA ASN A 118 8.69 2.07 45.66
C ASN A 118 8.81 0.54 45.64
N THR A 119 8.09 -0.15 46.54
CA THR A 119 8.01 -1.61 46.56
C THR A 119 7.45 -2.17 45.25
N LEU A 120 6.38 -1.57 44.73
CA LEU A 120 5.74 -2.01 43.50
C LEU A 120 6.61 -1.71 42.26
N ILE A 121 7.16 -0.51 42.14
CA ILE A 121 8.00 -0.10 41.00
C ILE A 121 9.31 -0.90 40.96
N SER A 122 9.96 -1.11 42.11
CA SER A 122 11.23 -1.85 42.18
C SER A 122 11.12 -3.31 41.73
N SER A 123 9.90 -3.87 41.66
CA SER A 123 9.65 -5.19 41.08
C SER A 123 9.95 -5.26 39.57
N GLN A 124 10.12 -4.12 38.90
CA GLN A 124 10.49 -4.00 37.48
C GLN A 124 11.99 -3.70 37.27
N ASN A 125 12.83 -3.89 38.30
CA ASN A 125 14.26 -3.57 38.25
C ASN A 125 15.03 -4.25 37.11
N LYS A 126 14.67 -5.48 36.72
CA LYS A 126 15.30 -6.13 35.57
C LYS A 126 15.01 -5.37 34.28
N TYR A 127 13.76 -4.93 34.08
CA TYR A 127 13.36 -4.11 32.95
C TYR A 127 14.09 -2.76 32.96
N PHE A 128 14.26 -2.11 34.11
CA PHE A 128 15.00 -0.84 34.18
C PHE A 128 16.48 -0.98 33.79
N LYS A 129 17.12 -2.10 34.14
CA LYS A 129 18.48 -2.41 33.70
C LYS A 129 18.56 -2.62 32.18
N LEU A 130 17.59 -3.33 31.60
CA LEU A 130 17.46 -3.50 30.15
C LEU A 130 17.26 -2.14 29.46
N TYR A 131 16.33 -1.32 29.97
CA TYR A 131 16.06 0.03 29.47
C TYR A 131 17.34 0.84 29.46
N LYS A 132 18.08 0.89 30.57
CA LYS A 132 19.36 1.61 30.65
C LYS A 132 20.36 1.19 29.59
N LYS A 133 20.45 -0.11 29.32
CA LYS A 133 21.38 -0.64 28.33
C LYS A 133 20.94 -0.36 26.89
N LEU A 134 19.65 -0.43 26.56
CA LEU A 134 19.13 -0.14 25.22
C LEU A 134 19.07 1.36 24.93
N LYS A 135 18.63 2.15 25.91
CA LYS A 135 18.35 3.59 25.79
C LYS A 135 19.54 4.47 26.16
N LYS A 136 20.58 3.90 26.80
CA LYS A 136 21.76 4.62 27.30
C LYS A 136 21.42 5.75 28.29
N GLU A 137 20.25 5.66 28.93
CA GLU A 137 19.77 6.58 29.96
C GLU A 137 19.00 5.82 31.04
N ASP A 138 18.94 6.34 32.26
CA ASP A 138 18.19 5.70 33.34
C ASP A 138 16.68 5.79 33.09
N TYR A 139 15.96 4.71 33.39
CA TYR A 139 14.50 4.73 33.43
C TYR A 139 14.05 5.72 34.52
N PRO A 140 13.05 6.60 34.27
CA PRO A 140 12.64 7.62 35.22
C PRO A 140 11.80 7.03 36.36
N ILE A 141 12.40 6.17 37.20
CA ILE A 141 11.71 5.40 38.25
C ILE A 141 10.90 6.24 39.25
N GLN A 142 11.25 7.52 39.40
CA GLN A 142 10.55 8.45 40.28
C GLN A 142 9.19 8.89 39.71
N ARG A 143 8.92 8.59 38.44
CA ARG A 143 7.65 8.86 37.77
C ARG A 143 7.08 7.55 37.22
N ILE A 144 5.85 7.21 37.58
CA ILE A 144 5.15 6.03 37.06
C ILE A 144 4.93 6.16 35.54
N HIS A 145 4.59 7.37 35.11
CA HIS A 145 4.39 7.75 33.71
C HIS A 145 5.35 8.88 33.34
N PHE A 146 5.70 9.02 32.07
CA PHE A 146 6.57 10.11 31.61
C PHE A 146 6.37 10.41 30.13
N VAL A 147 6.87 11.56 29.67
CA VAL A 147 6.82 11.96 28.26
C VAL A 147 8.23 12.07 27.70
N LYS A 148 8.40 11.66 26.44
CA LYS A 148 9.59 11.95 25.63
C LYS A 148 9.18 12.75 24.41
N ARG A 149 9.89 13.85 24.13
CA ARG A 149 9.66 14.72 22.97
C ARG A 149 10.73 14.48 21.92
N ILE A 150 10.34 14.22 20.68
CA ILE A 150 11.26 14.07 19.55
C ILE A 150 10.56 14.44 18.23
N ASP A 151 11.24 15.11 17.31
CA ASP A 151 10.75 15.38 15.95
C ASP A 151 9.33 16.00 15.87
N GLY A 152 8.89 16.77 16.87
CA GLY A 152 7.53 17.34 16.93
C GLY A 152 6.44 16.34 17.33
N ALA A 153 6.83 15.20 17.89
CA ALA A 153 5.95 14.23 18.53
C ALA A 153 6.21 14.16 20.05
N ASN A 154 5.13 13.98 20.81
CA ASN A 154 5.14 13.65 22.23
C ASN A 154 4.81 12.17 22.38
N ILE A 155 5.69 11.40 23.00
CA ILE A 155 5.49 9.98 23.30
C ILE A 155 5.23 9.83 24.80
N ILE A 156 3.97 9.53 25.16
CA ILE A 156 3.49 9.41 26.53
C ILE A 156 3.63 7.94 26.96
N HIS A 157 4.57 7.65 27.85
CA HIS A 157 4.85 6.30 28.33
C HIS A 157 3.99 5.99 29.55
N LEU A 158 3.02 5.09 29.37
CA LEU A 158 2.19 4.57 30.43
C LEU A 158 2.76 3.24 30.92
N ASN A 159 3.37 3.23 32.10
CA ASN A 159 3.60 1.99 32.81
C ASN A 159 2.25 1.43 33.28
N THR A 160 1.61 0.60 32.45
CA THR A 160 0.32 0.00 32.76
C THR A 160 0.44 -1.23 33.66
N SER A 161 1.67 -1.68 33.97
CA SER A 161 1.95 -2.96 34.62
C SER A 161 2.44 -2.84 36.07
N TRP A 162 2.71 -1.62 36.55
CA TRP A 162 3.25 -1.39 37.91
C TRP A 162 2.33 -1.87 39.05
N LEU A 163 1.02 -2.03 38.82
CA LEU A 163 0.05 -2.62 39.77
C LEU A 163 -0.35 -4.06 39.44
N CYS A 164 0.25 -4.67 38.42
CA CYS A 164 -0.07 -6.05 38.02
C CYS A 164 0.68 -7.09 38.85
N GLY A 165 0.13 -8.29 39.01
CA GLY A 165 0.80 -9.36 39.74
C GLY A 165 -0.13 -10.38 40.38
N MET A 166 -1.44 -10.18 40.24
CA MET A 166 -2.47 -11.15 40.62
C MET A 166 -3.12 -11.72 39.35
N ASP A 167 -3.76 -12.87 39.45
CA ASP A 167 -4.41 -13.49 38.31
C ASP A 167 -5.81 -12.89 38.07
N GLY A 168 -6.30 -12.90 36.83
CA GLY A 168 -7.66 -12.45 36.49
C GLY A 168 -7.89 -10.93 36.60
N GLN A 169 -6.83 -10.11 36.45
CA GLN A 169 -6.91 -8.66 36.60
C GLN A 169 -7.46 -7.93 35.36
N GLU A 170 -7.68 -8.61 34.23
CA GLU A 170 -8.28 -7.99 33.04
C GLU A 170 -9.63 -7.32 33.37
N GLY A 171 -9.79 -6.07 32.93
CA GLY A 171 -10.94 -5.22 33.26
C GLY A 171 -10.89 -4.59 34.65
N ASN A 172 -9.83 -4.84 35.43
CA ASN A 172 -9.62 -4.33 36.78
C ASN A 172 -8.23 -3.69 36.98
N ILE A 173 -7.48 -3.43 35.90
CA ILE A 173 -6.15 -2.82 36.00
C ILE A 173 -6.27 -1.34 36.30
N PHE A 174 -5.53 -0.89 37.31
CA PHE A 174 -5.35 0.52 37.63
C PHE A 174 -3.95 0.97 37.21
N ILE A 175 -3.84 2.21 36.73
CA ILE A 175 -2.58 2.81 36.31
C ILE A 175 -2.20 4.04 37.14
N GLY A 176 -3.13 4.63 37.89
CA GLY A 176 -2.88 5.85 38.65
C GLY A 176 -3.03 7.09 37.76
N VAL A 177 -4.24 7.28 37.22
CA VAL A 177 -4.53 8.37 36.27
C VAL A 177 -4.27 9.77 36.85
N ASP A 178 -4.30 9.96 38.17
CA ASP A 178 -3.90 11.20 38.84
C ASP A 178 -2.42 11.54 38.61
N LYS A 179 -1.54 10.53 38.66
CA LYS A 179 -0.10 10.68 38.37
C LYS A 179 0.14 10.96 36.90
N LEU A 180 -0.69 10.40 36.02
CA LEU A 180 -0.65 10.75 34.61
C LEU A 180 -1.05 12.20 34.38
N TYR A 181 -2.11 12.68 35.05
CA TYR A 181 -2.55 14.07 34.95
C TYR A 181 -1.45 15.06 35.39
N GLU A 182 -0.76 14.78 36.50
CA GLU A 182 0.39 15.59 36.96
C GLU A 182 1.45 15.70 35.86
N VAL A 183 1.82 14.58 35.24
CA VAL A 183 2.81 14.53 34.15
C VAL A 183 2.35 15.29 32.91
N LEU A 184 1.13 15.04 32.42
CA LEU A 184 0.61 15.70 31.21
C LEU A 184 0.49 17.21 31.39
N LYS A 185 0.13 17.66 32.60
CA LYS A 185 0.05 19.06 32.96
C LYS A 185 1.42 19.73 33.04
N GLU A 186 2.40 19.08 33.68
CA GLU A 186 3.77 19.59 33.78
C GLU A 186 4.42 19.69 32.40
N GLU A 187 4.19 18.69 31.56
CA GLU A 187 4.77 18.58 30.23
C GLU A 187 4.06 19.44 29.19
N ASP A 188 3.04 20.24 29.52
CA ASP A 188 2.33 21.17 28.62
C ASP A 188 2.02 20.57 27.24
N ILE A 189 1.30 19.45 27.23
CA ILE A 189 0.94 18.73 26.00
C ILE A 189 -0.16 19.49 25.24
N THR A 190 0.10 19.84 23.99
CA THR A 190 -0.81 20.59 23.12
C THR A 190 -1.20 19.81 21.86
N SER A 191 -2.23 20.26 21.17
CA SER A 191 -2.70 19.68 19.89
C SER A 191 -1.76 19.93 18.70
N GLU A 192 -0.75 20.81 18.85
CA GLU A 192 0.18 21.17 17.77
C GLU A 192 1.22 20.09 17.47
N SER A 193 1.44 19.14 18.37
CA SER A 193 2.37 18.00 18.17
C SER A 193 1.62 16.73 17.78
N LEU A 194 2.32 15.68 17.35
CA LEU A 194 1.74 14.33 17.28
C LEU A 194 1.82 13.70 18.68
N ASN A 195 0.70 13.34 19.29
CA ASN A 195 0.65 12.84 20.66
C ASN A 195 0.31 11.34 20.65
N ILE A 196 1.30 10.50 20.93
CA ILE A 196 1.13 9.03 20.97
C ILE A 196 1.34 8.57 22.40
N ALA A 197 0.28 8.04 23.01
CA ALA A 197 0.39 7.28 24.25
C ALA A 197 0.73 5.82 23.94
N ILE A 198 1.63 5.24 24.74
CA ILE A 198 2.00 3.83 24.65
C ILE A 198 1.82 3.18 26.02
N GLY A 199 1.24 2.00 26.05
CA GLY A 199 1.08 1.18 27.24
C GLY A 199 1.09 -0.30 26.87
N HIS A 200 1.27 -1.20 27.82
CA HIS A 200 1.23 -2.63 27.50
C HIS A 200 -0.22 -3.13 27.41
N HIS A 201 -1.01 -2.84 28.43
CA HIS A 201 -2.40 -3.29 28.50
C HIS A 201 -3.30 -2.47 27.57
N SER A 202 -4.23 -3.13 26.88
CA SER A 202 -5.23 -2.43 26.08
C SER A 202 -6.19 -1.62 26.96
N PHE A 203 -6.91 -0.66 26.37
CA PHE A 203 -7.82 0.22 27.10
C PHE A 203 -8.90 -0.57 27.86
N ASP A 204 -9.41 -1.65 27.27
CA ASP A 204 -10.47 -2.48 27.86
C ASP A 204 -9.97 -3.33 29.04
N CYS A 205 -8.65 -3.54 29.17
CA CYS A 205 -8.07 -4.22 30.32
C CYS A 205 -8.10 -3.35 31.59
N LEU A 206 -8.30 -2.04 31.46
CA LEU A 206 -8.31 -1.11 32.59
C LEU A 206 -9.65 -1.15 33.34
N HIS A 207 -9.61 -0.84 34.63
CA HIS A 207 -10.83 -0.68 35.41
C HIS A 207 -11.72 0.44 34.85
N SER A 208 -13.04 0.26 34.88
CA SER A 208 -14.02 1.20 34.30
C SER A 208 -13.85 2.66 34.77
N LYS A 209 -13.45 2.86 36.05
CA LYS A 209 -13.13 4.18 36.61
C LYS A 209 -11.93 4.82 35.92
N GLU A 210 -10.89 4.04 35.71
CA GLU A 210 -9.65 4.47 35.04
C GLU A 210 -9.92 4.77 33.57
N GLN A 211 -10.67 3.90 32.87
CA GLN A 211 -11.10 4.15 31.50
C GLN A 211 -11.80 5.51 31.35
N LYS A 212 -12.73 5.83 32.26
CA LYS A 212 -13.47 7.09 32.25
C LYS A 212 -12.55 8.30 32.46
N GLN A 213 -11.66 8.24 33.45
CA GLN A 213 -10.74 9.34 33.73
C GLN A 213 -9.69 9.51 32.63
N LEU A 214 -9.11 8.40 32.16
CA LEU A 214 -8.14 8.36 31.07
C LEU A 214 -8.73 8.91 29.77
N SER A 215 -9.99 8.59 29.45
CA SER A 215 -10.70 9.19 28.30
C SER A 215 -10.81 10.70 28.41
N GLY A 216 -11.07 11.22 29.63
CA GLY A 216 -11.07 12.65 29.90
C GLY A 216 -9.70 13.27 29.63
N LEU A 217 -8.63 12.67 30.17
CA LEU A 217 -7.27 13.15 29.93
C LEU A 217 -6.87 13.08 28.46
N PHE A 218 -7.20 11.99 27.76
CA PHE A 218 -6.88 11.83 26.35
C PHE A 218 -7.54 12.91 25.50
N LYS A 219 -8.77 13.28 25.83
CA LYS A 219 -9.46 14.40 25.21
C LYS A 219 -8.80 15.74 25.54
N ASP A 220 -8.61 16.04 26.82
CA ASP A 220 -8.14 17.35 27.29
C ASP A 220 -6.72 17.65 26.79
N PHE A 221 -5.87 16.62 26.68
CA PHE A 221 -4.49 16.73 26.22
C PHE A 221 -4.29 16.29 24.75
N ASN A 222 -5.37 16.11 23.99
CA ASN A 222 -5.35 15.81 22.54
C ASN A 222 -4.45 14.62 22.18
N ILE A 223 -4.65 13.48 22.85
CA ILE A 223 -3.93 12.24 22.57
C ILE A 223 -4.50 11.61 21.30
N ASP A 224 -3.66 11.47 20.27
CA ASP A 224 -4.07 11.06 18.94
C ASP A 224 -4.18 9.53 18.80
N PHE A 225 -3.20 8.82 19.39
CA PHE A 225 -3.06 7.38 19.33
C PHE A 225 -2.76 6.81 20.71
N TYR A 226 -3.37 5.68 21.04
CA TYR A 226 -2.94 4.79 22.10
C TYR A 226 -2.49 3.46 21.51
N LEU A 227 -1.20 3.14 21.62
CA LEU A 227 -0.63 1.90 21.13
C LEU A 227 -0.44 0.92 22.28
N SER A 228 -0.94 -0.31 22.13
CA SER A 228 -0.88 -1.35 23.15
C SER A 228 -0.64 -2.76 22.61
N GLY A 229 -0.56 -3.75 23.51
CA GLY A 229 -0.52 -5.18 23.20
C GLY A 229 -1.34 -5.99 24.19
N HIS A 230 -0.73 -7.02 24.80
CA HIS A 230 -1.28 -7.88 25.86
C HIS A 230 -2.40 -8.84 25.43
N ILE A 231 -3.38 -8.37 24.66
CA ILE A 231 -4.52 -9.21 24.21
C ILE A 231 -4.13 -10.22 23.12
N HIS A 232 -2.85 -10.23 22.71
CA HIS A 232 -2.24 -11.08 21.68
C HIS A 232 -2.90 -11.04 20.29
N GLN A 233 -3.86 -10.14 20.07
CA GLN A 233 -4.56 -9.93 18.82
C GLN A 233 -4.44 -8.49 18.35
N SER A 234 -4.43 -8.31 17.03
CA SER A 234 -4.45 -7.00 16.40
C SER A 234 -5.85 -6.41 16.49
N SER A 235 -5.98 -5.17 16.94
CA SER A 235 -7.26 -4.46 16.92
C SER A 235 -7.08 -2.97 16.65
N VAL A 236 -8.14 -2.34 16.14
CA VAL A 236 -8.19 -0.89 15.97
C VAL A 236 -9.60 -0.38 16.16
N CYS A 237 -9.73 0.68 16.94
CA CYS A 237 -10.97 1.43 17.04
C CYS A 237 -10.67 2.94 17.15
N TYR A 238 -11.62 3.74 16.72
CA TYR A 238 -11.54 5.19 16.81
C TYR A 238 -12.70 5.71 17.66
N ASN A 239 -12.35 6.46 18.71
CA ASN A 239 -13.33 7.10 19.57
C ASN A 239 -13.50 8.57 19.19
N TYR A 240 -14.54 8.84 18.39
CA TYR A 240 -14.88 10.18 17.89
C TYR A 240 -15.16 11.21 18.99
N HIS A 241 -15.50 10.80 20.22
CA HIS A 241 -15.83 11.74 21.30
C HIS A 241 -14.59 12.34 21.97
N ILE A 242 -13.45 11.67 21.86
CA ILE A 242 -12.16 12.08 22.43
C ILE A 242 -11.07 12.25 21.37
N ASP A 243 -11.37 11.97 20.10
CA ASP A 243 -10.45 12.04 18.95
C ASP A 243 -9.19 11.17 19.11
N THR A 244 -9.35 9.96 19.66
CA THR A 244 -8.23 9.03 19.89
C THR A 244 -8.44 7.71 19.17
N HIS A 245 -7.39 7.23 18.50
CA HIS A 245 -7.32 5.90 17.90
C HIS A 245 -6.66 4.94 18.88
N PHE A 246 -7.34 3.85 19.23
CA PHE A 246 -6.77 2.78 20.03
C PHE A 246 -6.31 1.68 19.09
N CYS A 247 -5.05 1.27 19.20
CA CYS A 247 -4.43 0.28 18.33
C CYS A 247 -3.68 -0.75 19.17
N SER A 248 -4.12 -2.00 19.11
CA SER A 248 -3.42 -3.12 19.73
C SER A 248 -2.64 -3.90 18.69
N CYS A 249 -1.40 -4.26 19.02
CA CYS A 249 -0.56 -5.14 18.21
C CYS A 249 -0.70 -6.59 18.70
N ARG A 250 -0.84 -7.51 17.75
CA ARG A 250 -0.71 -8.95 17.97
C ARG A 250 0.69 -9.28 18.48
N GLN A 251 0.81 -10.35 19.26
CA GLN A 251 2.09 -10.79 19.82
C GLN A 251 3.15 -11.08 18.75
N MET A 252 4.43 -10.93 19.06
CA MET A 252 5.55 -11.26 18.16
C MET A 252 6.09 -12.67 18.42
N ARG A 253 5.17 -13.60 18.68
CA ARG A 253 5.42 -15.02 18.88
C ARG A 253 4.53 -15.84 17.96
N SER A 254 5.03 -16.99 17.52
CA SER A 254 4.23 -17.94 16.75
C SER A 254 4.45 -19.35 17.24
N ASP A 255 3.38 -20.13 17.29
CA ASP A 255 3.40 -21.57 17.55
C ASP A 255 2.47 -22.29 16.54
N SER A 256 2.15 -23.57 16.77
CA SER A 256 1.30 -24.35 15.85
C SER A 256 -0.14 -23.82 15.71
N TYR A 257 -0.59 -22.94 16.60
CA TYR A 257 -1.94 -22.39 16.64
C TYR A 257 -1.93 -20.87 16.46
N ASP A 258 -1.00 -20.20 17.10
CA ASP A 258 -0.89 -18.74 17.10
C ASP A 258 0.10 -18.23 16.05
N SER A 259 -0.32 -17.17 15.38
CA SER A 259 0.50 -16.43 14.42
C SER A 259 0.91 -15.10 15.03
N GLY A 260 2.17 -14.70 14.83
CA GLY A 260 2.64 -13.40 15.30
C GLY A 260 2.23 -12.26 14.37
N GLY A 261 2.41 -11.00 14.82
CA GLY A 261 2.01 -9.81 14.07
C GLY A 261 2.95 -8.62 14.20
N LEU A 262 2.75 -7.64 13.32
CA LEU A 262 3.32 -6.30 13.45
C LEU A 262 2.35 -5.23 12.94
N VAL A 263 2.53 -4.01 13.41
CA VAL A 263 1.75 -2.84 13.00
C VAL A 263 2.66 -1.77 12.40
N ILE A 264 2.21 -1.15 11.30
CA ILE A 264 2.87 -0.01 10.66
C ILE A 264 1.90 1.16 10.62
N GLY A 265 2.16 2.21 11.38
CA GLY A 265 1.40 3.45 11.30
C GLY A 265 2.07 4.46 10.37
N ASN A 266 1.26 5.25 9.68
CA ASN A 266 1.69 6.30 8.77
C ASN A 266 0.76 7.50 8.87
N ILE A 267 1.35 8.67 9.10
CA ILE A 267 0.71 9.97 9.00
C ILE A 267 1.45 10.76 7.94
N ASP A 268 0.75 11.15 6.89
CA ASP A 268 1.22 12.07 5.87
C ASP A 268 0.13 13.10 5.63
N THR A 269 0.21 14.21 6.37
CA THR A 269 -0.78 15.31 6.29
C THR A 269 -0.72 16.07 4.96
N GLU A 270 0.36 15.96 4.20
CA GLU A 270 0.52 16.62 2.90
C GLU A 270 -0.25 15.88 1.80
N ASN A 271 -0.09 14.56 1.76
CA ASN A 271 -0.74 13.69 0.78
C ASN A 271 -2.07 13.10 1.28
N GLY A 272 -2.37 13.24 2.57
CA GLY A 272 -3.48 12.61 3.28
C GLY A 272 -3.47 11.09 3.19
N ASP A 273 -2.28 10.49 3.07
CA ASP A 273 -2.09 9.04 3.14
C ASP A 273 -1.93 8.59 4.59
N ASN A 274 -2.97 8.82 5.39
CA ASN A 274 -2.99 8.48 6.80
C ASN A 274 -3.56 7.07 6.99
N TYR A 275 -2.79 6.15 7.57
CA TYR A 275 -3.22 4.76 7.74
C TYR A 275 -2.49 4.02 8.86
N ILE A 276 -3.08 2.90 9.29
CA ILE A 276 -2.43 1.85 10.08
C ILE A 276 -2.53 0.54 9.29
N LYS A 277 -1.40 -0.12 9.04
CA LYS A 277 -1.33 -1.43 8.40
C LYS A 277 -1.01 -2.49 9.43
N PHE A 278 -1.73 -3.59 9.37
CA PHE A 278 -1.56 -4.76 10.22
C PHE A 278 -1.05 -5.91 9.37
N TYR A 279 -0.04 -6.60 9.87
CA TYR A 279 0.51 -7.80 9.26
C TYR A 279 0.40 -8.96 10.23
N VAL A 280 0.13 -10.13 9.67
CA VAL A 280 0.11 -11.40 10.38
C VAL A 280 1.06 -12.36 9.68
N TRP A 281 1.80 -13.12 10.48
CA TRP A 281 2.65 -14.20 10.00
C TRP A 281 1.78 -15.37 9.54
N LYS A 282 2.05 -15.93 8.36
CA LYS A 282 1.42 -17.17 7.89
C LYS A 282 2.40 -18.32 8.04
N GLN A 283 1.95 -19.44 8.57
CA GLN A 283 2.80 -20.60 8.90
C GLN A 283 3.52 -21.20 7.68
N GLU A 284 2.97 -20.98 6.50
CA GLU A 284 3.57 -21.30 5.21
C GLU A 284 4.90 -20.56 4.98
N GLY A 285 5.17 -19.48 5.71
CA GLY A 285 6.47 -18.81 5.73
C GLY A 285 6.50 -17.41 5.16
N TYR A 286 5.41 -16.66 5.23
CA TYR A 286 5.35 -15.31 4.68
C TYR A 286 4.48 -14.39 5.52
N TRP A 287 4.77 -13.09 5.46
CA TRP A 287 3.94 -12.06 6.05
C TRP A 287 2.80 -11.69 5.11
N ALA A 288 1.58 -11.62 5.63
CA ALA A 288 0.39 -11.21 4.90
C ALA A 288 -0.32 -10.06 5.63
N PRO A 289 -1.14 -9.26 4.94
CA PRO A 289 -2.04 -8.32 5.63
C PRO A 289 -2.96 -9.07 6.60
N ASP A 290 -3.12 -8.54 7.82
CA ASP A 290 -3.98 -9.13 8.85
C ASP A 290 -5.44 -8.74 8.60
N THR A 291 -6.18 -9.61 7.92
CA THR A 291 -7.62 -9.41 7.65
C THR A 291 -8.51 -9.69 8.85
N ASP A 292 -7.97 -10.27 9.93
CA ASP A 292 -8.75 -10.68 11.10
C ASP A 292 -9.03 -9.51 12.06
N VAL A 293 -8.38 -8.35 11.84
CA VAL A 293 -8.62 -7.08 12.56
C VAL A 293 -10.07 -6.62 12.47
N GLY A 294 -10.79 -7.06 11.43
CA GLY A 294 -12.22 -6.82 11.26
C GLY A 294 -12.57 -5.71 10.26
N PRO A 295 -13.86 -5.32 10.19
CA PRO A 295 -14.38 -4.43 9.13
C PRO A 295 -13.75 -3.03 9.09
N GLN A 296 -13.16 -2.58 10.19
CA GLN A 296 -12.42 -1.31 10.27
C GLN A 296 -11.14 -1.36 9.41
N ALA A 297 -10.57 -2.54 9.18
CA ALA A 297 -9.35 -2.77 8.42
C ALA A 297 -9.50 -3.96 7.45
N PRO A 298 -10.38 -3.88 6.43
CA PRO A 298 -10.85 -5.03 5.63
C PRO A 298 -9.77 -5.72 4.76
N ASN A 299 -8.57 -5.14 4.68
CA ASN A 299 -7.40 -5.73 4.02
C ASN A 299 -6.15 -5.60 4.89
N GLY A 300 -6.31 -5.62 6.22
CA GLY A 300 -5.25 -5.26 7.17
C GLY A 300 -4.81 -3.80 7.05
N VAL A 301 -5.67 -2.92 6.53
CA VAL A 301 -5.38 -1.49 6.41
C VAL A 301 -6.55 -0.70 6.98
N TYR A 302 -6.31 -0.02 8.09
CA TYR A 302 -7.18 0.99 8.67
C TYR A 302 -6.80 2.35 8.08
N LYS A 303 -7.77 3.07 7.49
CA LYS A 303 -7.56 4.43 6.99
C LYS A 303 -7.97 5.41 8.08
N ILE A 304 -7.06 6.32 8.42
CA ILE A 304 -7.27 7.31 9.48
C ILE A 304 -8.02 8.49 8.86
N ASP A 305 -9.22 8.76 9.36
CA ASP A 305 -10.02 9.93 8.99
C ASP A 305 -10.50 10.63 10.26
N SER A 306 -9.66 11.53 10.78
CA SER A 306 -9.95 12.30 11.98
C SER A 306 -9.83 13.80 11.73
N PRO A 307 -10.38 14.67 12.59
CA PRO A 307 -10.25 16.13 12.45
C PRO A 307 -8.80 16.59 12.26
N LYS A 308 -7.85 15.98 12.98
CA LYS A 308 -6.42 16.29 12.88
C LYS A 308 -5.73 15.62 11.69
N PHE A 309 -6.18 14.45 11.29
CA PHE A 309 -5.61 13.67 10.19
C PHE A 309 -6.70 13.30 9.17
N PRO A 310 -7.29 14.28 8.47
CA PRO A 310 -8.37 14.01 7.53
C PRO A 310 -7.83 13.20 6.34
N LEU A 311 -8.64 12.28 5.82
CA LEU A 311 -8.33 11.67 4.54
C LEU A 311 -8.36 12.76 3.46
N LYS A 312 -7.36 12.76 2.57
CA LYS A 312 -7.48 13.52 1.32
C LYS A 312 -8.60 12.86 0.52
N LYS A 313 -9.78 13.47 0.51
CA LYS A 313 -10.87 13.08 -0.39
C LYS A 313 -10.44 13.44 -1.80
N PHE A 314 -9.67 12.57 -2.46
CA PHE A 314 -9.66 12.58 -3.92
C PHE A 314 -11.11 12.36 -4.35
N LYS A 315 -11.70 13.34 -5.06
CA LYS A 315 -13.10 13.29 -5.50
C LYS A 315 -13.42 12.03 -6.32
N GLU A 316 -12.38 11.39 -6.89
CA GLU A 316 -12.43 10.16 -7.67
C GLU A 316 -11.20 9.33 -7.27
N LYS A 317 -11.34 8.05 -6.88
CA LYS A 317 -10.20 7.19 -6.55
C LYS A 317 -9.52 6.74 -7.87
N PRO A 318 -8.28 7.15 -8.16
CA PRO A 318 -7.62 6.72 -9.39
C PRO A 318 -7.20 5.25 -9.27
N ILE A 319 -7.42 4.47 -10.33
CA ILE A 319 -6.82 3.14 -10.53
C ILE A 319 -5.72 3.29 -11.56
N VAL A 320 -4.54 2.75 -11.27
CA VAL A 320 -3.42 2.72 -12.23
C VAL A 320 -3.32 1.35 -12.86
N VAL A 321 -3.29 1.30 -14.19
CA VAL A 321 -3.14 0.07 -14.98
C VAL A 321 -1.87 0.17 -15.82
N ILE A 322 -0.90 -0.68 -15.54
CA ILE A 322 0.37 -0.75 -16.28
C ILE A 322 0.34 -1.99 -17.17
N HIS A 323 0.31 -1.79 -18.48
CA HIS A 323 0.40 -2.88 -19.45
C HIS A 323 1.70 -2.73 -20.26
N LYS A 324 2.80 -3.21 -19.70
CA LYS A 324 4.15 -3.08 -20.27
C LYS A 324 4.82 -4.43 -20.38
N THR A 325 5.08 -4.86 -21.62
CA THR A 325 5.87 -6.07 -21.92
C THR A 325 7.26 -5.73 -22.45
N LEU A 326 7.47 -4.52 -22.96
CA LEU A 326 8.75 -4.11 -23.57
C LEU A 326 9.66 -3.42 -22.54
N ASN A 327 10.98 -3.61 -22.68
CA ASN A 327 12.03 -3.00 -21.86
C ASN A 327 11.95 -3.33 -20.36
N THR A 328 12.69 -2.58 -19.54
CA THR A 328 12.73 -2.72 -18.08
C THR A 328 11.36 -2.50 -17.43
N PRO A 329 11.01 -3.22 -16.35
CA PRO A 329 9.77 -2.95 -15.60
C PRO A 329 9.65 -1.47 -15.20
N ILE A 330 8.42 -0.94 -15.21
CA ILE A 330 8.18 0.40 -14.65
C ILE A 330 8.39 0.33 -13.14
N ASN A 331 9.19 1.25 -12.60
CA ASN A 331 9.23 1.49 -11.17
C ASN A 331 7.90 2.14 -10.76
N LYS A 332 7.06 1.37 -10.05
CA LYS A 332 5.73 1.79 -9.63
C LYS A 332 5.79 3.04 -8.76
N GLU A 333 6.68 3.09 -7.77
CA GLU A 333 6.80 4.22 -6.85
C GLU A 333 7.22 5.48 -7.59
N LYS A 334 8.23 5.37 -8.46
CA LYS A 334 8.64 6.49 -9.32
C LYS A 334 7.47 7.00 -10.16
N LEU A 335 6.74 6.09 -10.83
CA LEU A 335 5.57 6.48 -11.63
C LEU A 335 4.51 7.20 -10.78
N LEU A 336 4.15 6.64 -9.62
CA LEU A 336 3.12 7.23 -8.76
C LEU A 336 3.54 8.60 -8.22
N ASN A 337 4.83 8.79 -7.92
CA ASN A 337 5.39 10.06 -7.48
C ASN A 337 5.42 11.09 -8.61
N ASP A 338 5.98 10.73 -9.76
CA ASP A 338 6.08 11.60 -10.94
C ASP A 338 4.69 12.08 -11.39
N MET A 339 3.68 11.20 -11.32
CA MET A 339 2.30 11.50 -11.69
C MET A 339 1.47 12.14 -10.58
N GLY A 340 2.00 12.25 -9.36
CA GLY A 340 1.28 12.82 -8.21
C GLY A 340 0.04 12.03 -7.77
N PHE A 341 -0.01 10.72 -8.05
CA PHE A 341 -1.16 9.89 -7.69
C PHE A 341 -1.22 9.52 -6.21
N GLY A 342 -0.11 9.59 -5.48
CA GLY A 342 -0.02 9.06 -4.12
C GLY A 342 -0.21 7.54 -4.07
N ASN A 343 -0.75 7.03 -2.98
CA ASN A 343 -0.92 5.59 -2.75
C ASN A 343 -2.26 5.08 -3.31
N VAL A 344 -2.23 4.61 -4.56
CA VAL A 344 -3.39 4.12 -5.31
C VAL A 344 -3.25 2.64 -5.68
N LEU A 345 -4.36 1.98 -6.00
CA LEU A 345 -4.31 0.61 -6.53
C LEU A 345 -3.60 0.59 -7.89
N VAL A 346 -2.55 -0.23 -7.99
CA VAL A 346 -1.79 -0.46 -9.22
C VAL A 346 -1.98 -1.90 -9.70
N TYR A 347 -2.56 -2.05 -10.89
CA TYR A 347 -2.62 -3.30 -11.61
C TYR A 347 -1.51 -3.34 -12.65
N GLN A 348 -0.55 -4.25 -12.49
CA GLN A 348 0.54 -4.41 -13.44
C GLN A 348 0.45 -5.75 -14.16
N TYR A 349 0.53 -5.72 -15.49
CA TYR A 349 0.65 -6.92 -16.29
C TYR A 349 1.91 -7.69 -15.87
N PRO A 350 1.80 -8.99 -15.53
CA PRO A 350 2.85 -9.70 -14.79
C PRO A 350 4.07 -10.06 -15.65
N PHE A 351 3.99 -9.93 -16.97
CA PHE A 351 5.08 -10.26 -17.88
C PHE A 351 5.80 -8.98 -18.32
N ALA A 352 7.09 -8.89 -18.03
CA ALA A 352 7.95 -7.78 -18.42
C ALA A 352 9.16 -8.30 -19.22
N ASN A 353 9.71 -7.45 -20.08
CA ASN A 353 10.83 -7.76 -20.97
C ASN A 353 10.60 -9.00 -21.86
N VAL A 354 9.38 -9.14 -22.38
CA VAL A 354 8.99 -10.23 -23.29
C VAL A 354 8.80 -9.69 -24.70
N GLN A 355 9.55 -10.24 -25.65
CA GLN A 355 9.36 -10.03 -27.07
C GLN A 355 8.63 -11.25 -27.65
N ILE A 356 7.37 -11.05 -28.05
CA ILE A 356 6.49 -12.13 -28.52
C ILE A 356 6.82 -12.43 -29.97
N ASN A 357 7.28 -13.65 -30.20
CA ASN A 357 7.90 -14.07 -31.44
C ASN A 357 7.13 -15.14 -32.22
N THR A 358 6.47 -16.05 -31.51
CA THR A 358 5.77 -17.21 -32.11
C THR A 358 4.25 -17.11 -32.02
N LYS A 359 3.54 -17.89 -32.85
CA LYS A 359 2.07 -17.99 -32.81
C LYS A 359 1.56 -18.47 -31.44
N GLU A 360 2.25 -19.43 -30.83
CA GLU A 360 1.89 -19.97 -29.51
C GLU A 360 2.05 -18.90 -28.41
N GLU A 361 3.13 -18.12 -28.45
CA GLU A 361 3.33 -17.01 -27.52
C GLU A 361 2.27 -15.91 -27.71
N TRP A 362 1.91 -15.59 -28.95
CA TRP A 362 0.83 -14.64 -29.24
C TRP A 362 -0.49 -15.08 -28.62
N MET A 363 -0.89 -16.33 -28.81
CA MET A 363 -2.12 -16.88 -28.22
C MET A 363 -2.06 -16.87 -26.69
N LYS A 364 -0.94 -17.29 -26.11
CA LYS A 364 -0.71 -17.24 -24.65
C LYS A 364 -0.86 -15.82 -24.10
N HIS A 365 -0.24 -14.83 -24.74
CA HIS A 365 -0.30 -13.45 -24.28
C HIS A 365 -1.65 -12.79 -24.55
N LYS A 366 -2.37 -13.17 -25.62
CA LYS A 366 -3.76 -12.80 -25.84
C LYS A 366 -4.62 -13.26 -24.66
N GLU A 367 -4.60 -14.55 -24.31
CA GLU A 367 -5.36 -15.09 -23.18
C GLU A 367 -4.98 -14.47 -21.83
N ASN A 368 -3.68 -14.21 -21.60
CA ASN A 368 -3.21 -13.55 -20.39
C ASN A 368 -3.70 -12.10 -20.30
N THR A 369 -3.74 -11.39 -21.43
CA THR A 369 -4.28 -10.02 -21.50
C THR A 369 -5.78 -10.03 -21.20
N GLU A 370 -6.52 -10.98 -21.76
CA GLU A 370 -7.94 -11.14 -21.47
C GLU A 370 -8.21 -11.39 -19.99
N ARG A 371 -7.47 -12.32 -19.36
CA ARG A 371 -7.58 -12.60 -17.92
C ARG A 371 -7.22 -11.38 -17.07
N PHE A 372 -6.14 -10.68 -17.43
CA PHE A 372 -5.71 -9.47 -16.74
C PHE A 372 -6.80 -8.39 -16.80
N ILE A 373 -7.34 -8.10 -17.98
CA ILE A 373 -8.37 -7.07 -18.14
C ILE A 373 -9.70 -7.46 -17.48
N LYS A 374 -10.13 -8.73 -17.59
CA LYS A 374 -11.33 -9.21 -16.86
C LYS A 374 -11.20 -9.06 -15.35
N SER A 375 -10.00 -9.23 -14.79
CA SER A 375 -9.76 -9.07 -13.34
C SER A 375 -9.92 -7.64 -12.83
N ILE A 376 -9.82 -6.66 -13.74
CA ILE A 376 -9.91 -5.23 -13.42
C ILE A 376 -11.26 -4.62 -13.80
N ILE A 377 -11.92 -5.07 -14.88
CA ILE A 377 -13.17 -4.47 -15.41
C ILE A 377 -14.24 -4.27 -14.34
N SER A 378 -14.51 -5.29 -13.51
CA SER A 378 -15.53 -5.22 -12.44
C SER A 378 -15.20 -4.19 -11.34
N ARG A 379 -13.99 -3.64 -11.34
CA ARG A 379 -13.51 -2.67 -10.36
C ARG A 379 -13.47 -1.24 -10.92
N LEU A 380 -13.82 -1.05 -12.20
CA LEU A 380 -13.71 0.24 -12.91
C LEU A 380 -14.99 1.09 -12.86
N GLU A 381 -16.13 0.56 -12.43
CA GLU A 381 -17.45 1.19 -12.58
C GLU A 381 -17.56 2.61 -11.97
N ASN A 382 -16.79 2.92 -10.91
CA ASN A 382 -16.84 4.21 -10.22
C ASN A 382 -15.48 4.93 -10.10
N ASN A 383 -14.46 4.48 -10.84
CA ASN A 383 -13.08 4.97 -10.68
C ASN A 383 -12.53 5.57 -11.97
N VAL A 384 -11.65 6.57 -11.84
CA VAL A 384 -10.83 7.05 -12.97
C VAL A 384 -9.69 6.07 -13.18
N VAL A 385 -9.49 5.61 -14.41
CA VAL A 385 -8.50 4.60 -14.76
C VAL A 385 -7.38 5.24 -15.56
N HIS A 386 -6.16 5.22 -15.02
CA HIS A 386 -4.95 5.71 -15.66
C HIS A 386 -4.16 4.55 -16.26
N ILE A 387 -4.12 4.45 -17.58
CA ILE A 387 -3.48 3.37 -18.33
C ILE A 387 -2.11 3.83 -18.85
N PHE A 388 -1.07 3.06 -18.53
CA PHE A 388 0.30 3.23 -18.97
C PHE A 388 0.70 2.08 -19.92
N PRO A 389 0.41 2.20 -21.24
CA PRO A 389 0.63 1.15 -22.23
C PRO A 389 2.05 1.18 -22.80
N LEU A 390 2.76 0.05 -22.76
CA LEU A 390 4.05 -0.12 -23.44
C LEU A 390 4.32 -1.61 -23.79
N SER A 391 3.48 -2.12 -24.68
CA SER A 391 3.55 -3.48 -25.23
C SER A 391 3.55 -3.46 -26.76
N GLN A 392 3.75 -4.62 -27.38
CA GLN A 392 3.60 -4.75 -28.83
C GLN A 392 2.17 -4.36 -29.28
N ILE A 393 2.08 -3.67 -30.41
CA ILE A 393 0.85 -3.00 -30.89
C ILE A 393 -0.38 -3.92 -30.92
N PRO A 394 -0.31 -5.19 -31.38
CA PRO A 394 -1.49 -6.08 -31.35
C PRO A 394 -2.06 -6.32 -29.95
N LEU A 395 -1.23 -6.45 -28.90
CA LEU A 395 -1.72 -6.59 -27.53
C LEU A 395 -2.40 -5.33 -27.03
N LEU A 396 -1.89 -4.16 -27.40
CA LEU A 396 -2.46 -2.88 -26.99
C LEU A 396 -3.81 -2.63 -27.67
N ILE A 397 -3.94 -2.98 -28.96
CA ILE A 397 -5.23 -2.97 -29.67
C ILE A 397 -6.20 -3.95 -29.00
N TYR A 398 -5.75 -5.16 -28.68
CA TYR A 398 -6.61 -6.14 -28.00
C TYR A 398 -7.02 -5.70 -26.59
N MET A 399 -6.12 -5.08 -25.82
CA MET A 399 -6.45 -4.47 -24.54
C MET A 399 -7.53 -3.39 -24.69
N GLY A 400 -7.41 -2.52 -25.70
CA GLY A 400 -8.44 -1.52 -26.02
C GLY A 400 -9.79 -2.16 -26.37
N TYR A 401 -9.78 -3.21 -27.19
CA TYR A 401 -10.96 -4.00 -27.54
C TYR A 401 -11.64 -4.65 -26.33
N LEU A 402 -10.88 -5.03 -25.30
CA LEU A 402 -11.43 -5.62 -24.08
C LEU A 402 -12.06 -4.58 -23.14
N PHE A 403 -11.55 -3.35 -23.12
CA PHE A 403 -12.16 -2.28 -22.33
C PHE A 403 -13.54 -1.89 -22.87
N GLN A 404 -13.69 -1.86 -24.21
CA GLN A 404 -14.89 -1.35 -24.91
C GLN A 404 -15.31 0.04 -24.38
N ASP A 405 -16.34 0.64 -24.98
CA ASP A 405 -16.94 1.92 -24.57
C ASP A 405 -16.05 3.19 -24.50
N ASP A 406 -16.64 4.32 -24.88
CA ASP A 406 -16.06 5.65 -24.67
C ASP A 406 -16.28 6.14 -23.23
N ASN A 407 -15.86 5.32 -22.26
CA ASN A 407 -15.83 5.77 -20.87
C ASN A 407 -14.77 6.89 -20.72
N ASN A 408 -15.24 8.10 -20.39
CA ASN A 408 -14.41 9.29 -20.15
C ASN A 408 -13.52 9.17 -18.90
N ASN A 409 -13.78 8.17 -18.06
CA ASN A 409 -13.00 7.86 -16.88
C ASN A 409 -11.67 7.17 -17.23
N ILE A 410 -11.48 6.69 -18.46
CA ILE A 410 -10.22 6.08 -18.89
C ILE A 410 -9.29 7.15 -19.46
N LYS A 411 -8.13 7.34 -18.82
CA LYS A 411 -7.02 8.22 -19.22
C LYS A 411 -5.87 7.34 -19.73
N ILE A 412 -5.42 7.54 -20.96
CA ILE A 412 -4.38 6.72 -21.58
C ILE A 412 -3.15 7.57 -21.85
N TYR A 413 -2.04 7.22 -21.22
CA TYR A 413 -0.79 7.96 -21.30
C TYR A 413 0.05 7.54 -22.51
N GLN A 414 0.94 8.42 -22.93
CA GLN A 414 1.98 8.15 -23.91
C GLN A 414 3.37 8.42 -23.35
N LEU A 415 4.37 7.78 -23.93
CA LEU A 415 5.77 8.01 -23.60
C LEU A 415 6.37 8.96 -24.64
N ASP A 416 6.93 10.08 -24.18
CA ASP A 416 7.58 11.06 -25.04
C ASP A 416 9.00 10.63 -25.47
N GLU A 417 9.71 11.51 -26.17
CA GLU A 417 11.08 11.27 -26.64
C GLU A 417 12.12 11.17 -25.51
N ASN A 418 11.84 11.80 -24.37
CA ASN A 418 12.69 11.79 -23.18
C ASN A 418 12.44 10.58 -22.27
N GLY A 419 11.37 9.82 -22.54
CA GLY A 419 10.95 8.70 -21.71
C GLY A 419 10.05 9.09 -20.54
N GLU A 420 9.40 10.25 -20.63
CA GLU A 420 8.43 10.75 -19.66
C GLU A 420 6.99 10.42 -20.09
N TRP A 421 6.12 10.17 -19.12
CA TRP A 421 4.71 9.89 -19.36
C TRP A 421 3.92 11.18 -19.49
N VAL A 422 3.26 11.36 -20.63
CA VAL A 422 2.46 12.53 -20.95
C VAL A 422 1.00 12.16 -21.23
N LEU A 423 0.07 13.06 -20.89
CA LEU A 423 -1.36 12.92 -21.17
C LEU A 423 -1.90 14.15 -21.88
N ASP A 424 -1.81 15.32 -21.26
CA ASP A 424 -2.36 16.57 -21.78
C ASP A 424 -1.25 17.62 -21.94
N SER A 425 -1.45 18.54 -22.88
CA SER A 425 -0.63 19.74 -23.06
C SER A 425 -1.49 20.87 -23.62
N ASN A 426 -1.26 22.09 -23.14
CA ASN A 426 -1.95 23.30 -23.61
C ASN A 426 -1.44 23.74 -25.00
N ASP A 427 -0.26 23.30 -25.40
CA ASP A 427 0.40 23.69 -26.66
C ASP A 427 0.26 22.61 -27.76
N ALA A 428 -0.61 21.61 -27.53
CA ALA A 428 -0.80 20.51 -28.45
C ALA A 428 -1.53 20.95 -29.74
N ASN A 429 -0.78 21.09 -30.82
CA ASN A 429 -1.33 21.38 -32.15
C ASN A 429 -2.16 20.20 -32.69
N SER A 430 -3.21 20.52 -33.46
CA SER A 430 -4.00 19.53 -34.22
C SER A 430 -3.12 18.84 -35.28
N ILE A 431 -3.38 17.56 -35.50
CA ILE A 431 -2.64 16.73 -36.46
C ILE A 431 -3.61 16.31 -37.57
N PRO A 432 -3.50 16.91 -38.77
CA PRO A 432 -4.32 16.52 -39.90
C PRO A 432 -4.12 15.05 -40.25
N LEU A 433 -5.22 14.30 -40.22
CA LEU A 433 -5.28 12.91 -40.67
C LEU A 433 -5.85 12.88 -42.08
N LYS A 434 -5.06 12.42 -43.04
CA LYS A 434 -5.48 12.13 -44.41
C LYS A 434 -6.06 10.73 -44.47
N ILE A 435 -7.24 10.61 -45.06
CA ILE A 435 -7.93 9.34 -45.27
C ILE A 435 -7.97 9.05 -46.76
N THR A 436 -7.53 7.87 -47.17
CA THR A 436 -7.59 7.44 -48.57
C THR A 436 -8.24 6.07 -48.65
N PHE A 437 -9.29 5.95 -49.45
CA PHE A 437 -9.96 4.68 -49.74
C PHE A 437 -9.75 4.32 -51.20
N ILE A 438 -9.31 3.10 -51.47
CA ILE A 438 -9.18 2.53 -52.81
C ILE A 438 -10.04 1.28 -52.81
N GLU A 439 -11.15 1.32 -53.52
CA GLU A 439 -12.02 0.17 -53.69
C GLU A 439 -11.41 -0.79 -54.70
N SER A 440 -11.31 -2.07 -54.33
CA SER A 440 -10.92 -3.14 -55.24
C SER A 440 -11.73 -4.40 -54.98
N ASN A 441 -12.11 -5.05 -56.08
CA ASN A 441 -12.80 -6.33 -56.21
C ASN A 441 -13.79 -6.66 -55.06
N PRO A 442 -15.08 -6.30 -55.20
CA PRO A 442 -16.07 -6.48 -54.13
C PRO A 442 -16.36 -7.95 -53.76
N LYS A 443 -15.83 -8.92 -54.52
CA LYS A 443 -16.05 -10.35 -54.28
C LYS A 443 -15.24 -10.91 -53.10
N THR A 444 -14.10 -10.31 -52.74
CA THR A 444 -13.26 -10.86 -51.67
C THR A 444 -13.85 -10.59 -50.29
N ARG A 445 -14.65 -9.52 -50.16
CA ARG A 445 -15.23 -9.04 -48.89
C ARG A 445 -14.16 -8.89 -47.79
N LYS A 446 -12.91 -8.60 -48.16
CA LYS A 446 -11.82 -8.25 -47.23
C LYS A 446 -11.43 -6.78 -47.35
N LEU A 447 -11.24 -6.12 -46.21
CA LEU A 447 -10.78 -4.75 -46.13
C LEU A 447 -9.39 -4.69 -45.49
N ILE A 448 -8.44 -4.09 -46.18
CA ILE A 448 -7.12 -3.77 -45.63
C ILE A 448 -7.22 -2.39 -44.97
N VAL A 449 -6.89 -2.31 -43.68
CA VAL A 449 -6.86 -1.03 -42.94
C VAL A 449 -5.43 -0.75 -42.52
N VAL A 450 -4.90 0.39 -42.94
CA VAL A 450 -3.52 0.80 -42.68
C VAL A 450 -3.51 2.11 -41.92
N VAL A 451 -2.86 2.16 -40.76
CA VAL A 451 -2.74 3.38 -39.93
C VAL A 451 -1.27 3.77 -39.81
N GLU A 452 -0.90 4.86 -40.47
CA GLU A 452 0.47 5.34 -40.66
C GLU A 452 0.69 6.67 -39.92
N VAL A 453 0.90 6.58 -38.60
CA VAL A 453 1.12 7.75 -37.72
C VAL A 453 2.58 7.86 -37.30
N SER A 454 3.21 6.75 -36.92
CA SER A 454 4.60 6.70 -36.45
C SER A 454 5.60 6.38 -37.54
N SER A 455 5.17 5.72 -38.61
CA SER A 455 5.98 5.40 -39.80
C SER A 455 5.07 4.97 -40.95
N LYS A 456 5.61 4.97 -42.18
CA LYS A 456 4.94 4.38 -43.35
C LYS A 456 4.99 2.86 -43.33
N ILE A 457 4.01 2.22 -43.97
CA ILE A 457 3.87 0.77 -44.11
C ILE A 457 3.92 0.41 -45.60
N SER A 458 4.81 -0.51 -45.96
CA SER A 458 5.01 -0.94 -47.35
C SER A 458 3.94 -1.93 -47.78
N ASP A 459 3.39 -1.75 -48.98
CA ASP A 459 2.40 -2.64 -49.58
C ASP A 459 3.00 -4.04 -49.78
N SER A 460 4.31 -4.13 -50.06
CA SER A 460 5.02 -5.40 -50.13
C SER A 460 4.98 -6.22 -48.84
N ASP A 461 4.90 -5.57 -47.67
CA ASP A 461 4.76 -6.28 -46.38
C ASP A 461 3.31 -6.77 -46.18
N ILE A 462 2.33 -6.05 -46.74
CA ILE A 462 0.90 -6.36 -46.67
C ILE A 462 0.54 -7.50 -47.64
N ASP A 463 1.06 -7.42 -48.87
CA ASP A 463 0.77 -8.34 -49.98
C ASP A 463 1.15 -9.81 -49.68
N VAL A 464 2.04 -10.04 -48.71
CA VAL A 464 2.36 -11.40 -48.23
C VAL A 464 1.15 -12.10 -47.60
N TYR A 465 0.22 -11.34 -47.02
CA TYR A 465 -0.97 -11.88 -46.33
C TYR A 465 -2.27 -11.57 -47.05
N VAL A 466 -2.38 -10.39 -47.66
CA VAL A 466 -3.58 -9.93 -48.33
C VAL A 466 -3.19 -8.99 -49.49
N ASN A 467 -3.48 -9.40 -50.72
CA ASN A 467 -3.07 -8.69 -51.93
C ASN A 467 -3.80 -7.34 -52.04
N THR A 468 -3.05 -6.24 -51.98
CA THR A 468 -3.52 -4.85 -52.02
C THR A 468 -4.14 -4.46 -53.35
N THR A 469 -3.82 -5.16 -54.44
CA THR A 469 -4.44 -4.92 -55.76
C THR A 469 -5.78 -5.64 -55.91
N GLU A 470 -6.02 -6.70 -55.15
CA GLU A 470 -7.24 -7.52 -55.21
C GLU A 470 -8.24 -7.23 -54.09
N ASN A 471 -7.89 -6.41 -53.10
CA ASN A 471 -8.73 -6.14 -51.94
C ASN A 471 -8.82 -4.63 -51.71
N SER A 472 -9.97 -4.18 -51.20
CA SER A 472 -10.16 -2.77 -50.88
C SER A 472 -9.21 -2.34 -49.76
N ILE A 473 -8.68 -1.12 -49.84
CA ILE A 473 -7.73 -0.60 -48.86
C ILE A 473 -8.14 0.78 -48.36
N LEU A 474 -8.13 0.94 -47.04
CA LEU A 474 -8.40 2.18 -46.33
C LEU A 474 -7.16 2.59 -45.53
N ARG A 475 -6.61 3.77 -45.85
CA ARG A 475 -5.41 4.32 -45.23
C ARG A 475 -5.71 5.55 -44.40
N PHE A 476 -5.17 5.59 -43.20
CA PHE A 476 -5.16 6.72 -42.30
C PHE A 476 -3.72 7.18 -42.10
N THR A 477 -3.34 8.29 -42.73
CA THR A 477 -1.94 8.74 -42.81
C THR A 477 -1.83 10.18 -42.35
N ILE A 478 -0.77 10.52 -41.62
CA ILE A 478 -0.40 11.93 -41.36
C ILE A 478 0.69 12.36 -42.35
N ASP A 479 0.81 13.66 -42.64
CA ASP A 479 1.68 14.15 -43.71
C ASP A 479 3.15 13.71 -43.58
N GLU A 480 3.67 13.70 -42.34
CA GLU A 480 5.01 13.19 -42.04
C GLU A 480 4.92 12.26 -40.82
N PRO A 481 4.78 10.94 -41.05
CA PRO A 481 4.69 9.96 -39.96
C PRO A 481 5.98 9.90 -39.14
N GLU A 482 5.86 10.05 -37.83
CA GLU A 482 7.00 10.07 -36.91
C GLU A 482 6.58 9.58 -35.51
N ARG A 483 7.51 8.90 -34.84
CA ARG A 483 7.26 8.16 -33.59
C ARG A 483 6.62 8.99 -32.47
N PHE A 484 7.07 10.23 -32.28
CA PHE A 484 6.66 11.10 -31.17
C PHE A 484 5.80 12.29 -31.62
N LYS A 485 5.19 12.20 -32.82
CA LYS A 485 4.40 13.31 -33.36
C LYS A 485 3.02 13.43 -32.72
N VAL A 486 2.38 12.29 -32.45
CA VAL A 486 1.10 12.22 -31.72
C VAL A 486 1.43 11.79 -30.30
N LEU A 487 1.27 12.67 -29.31
CA LEU A 487 1.59 12.39 -27.91
C LEU A 487 0.40 12.64 -26.98
N TYR A 488 -0.32 13.74 -27.20
CA TYR A 488 -1.31 14.22 -26.24
C TYR A 488 -2.71 13.69 -26.52
N ALA A 489 -3.52 13.57 -25.47
CA ALA A 489 -4.87 13.02 -25.51
C ALA A 489 -5.80 13.79 -26.47
N SER A 490 -5.61 15.10 -26.64
CA SER A 490 -6.34 15.90 -27.64
C SER A 490 -6.09 15.40 -29.08
N GLN A 491 -4.83 15.17 -29.43
CA GLN A 491 -4.40 14.66 -30.74
C GLN A 491 -4.89 13.23 -30.98
N VAL A 492 -4.70 12.35 -29.98
CA VAL A 492 -5.17 10.96 -30.02
C VAL A 492 -6.69 10.91 -30.22
N ARG A 493 -7.44 11.74 -29.50
CA ARG A 493 -8.90 11.83 -29.59
C ARG A 493 -9.35 12.29 -30.98
N GLU A 494 -8.63 13.22 -31.60
CA GLU A 494 -8.94 13.67 -32.96
C GLU A 494 -8.79 12.54 -33.99
N ILE A 495 -7.66 11.83 -33.93
CA ILE A 495 -7.38 10.69 -34.83
C ILE A 495 -8.39 9.56 -34.59
N LYS A 496 -8.65 9.20 -33.33
CA LYS A 496 -9.65 8.20 -32.95
C LYS A 496 -11.03 8.53 -33.53
N LYS A 497 -11.47 9.79 -33.39
CA LYS A 497 -12.78 10.23 -33.88
C LYS A 497 -12.90 10.09 -35.40
N LYS A 498 -11.84 10.47 -36.14
CA LYS A 498 -11.78 10.32 -37.59
C LYS A 498 -11.74 8.85 -38.01
N PHE A 499 -10.92 8.03 -37.33
CA PHE A 499 -10.82 6.59 -37.55
C PHE A 499 -12.17 5.90 -37.37
N ARG A 500 -12.84 6.11 -36.22
CA ARG A 500 -14.15 5.49 -35.95
C ARG A 500 -15.18 5.89 -37.01
N LYS A 501 -15.34 7.20 -37.25
CA LYS A 501 -16.34 7.72 -38.20
C LYS A 501 -16.17 7.13 -39.59
N GLU A 502 -14.92 6.94 -40.01
CA GLU A 502 -14.64 6.38 -41.33
C GLU A 502 -14.89 4.88 -41.38
N MET A 503 -14.43 4.12 -40.37
CA MET A 503 -14.63 2.67 -40.30
C MET A 503 -16.11 2.29 -40.26
N GLU A 504 -16.95 3.05 -39.56
CA GLU A 504 -18.41 2.84 -39.48
C GLU A 504 -19.10 2.78 -40.86
N LYS A 505 -18.52 3.39 -41.90
CA LYS A 505 -19.06 3.34 -43.26
C LYS A 505 -18.90 1.98 -43.92
N TYR A 506 -17.89 1.20 -43.52
CA TYR A 506 -17.42 0.02 -44.24
C TYR A 506 -17.60 -1.27 -43.44
N ILE A 507 -17.72 -1.23 -42.11
CA ILE A 507 -17.76 -2.43 -41.25
C ILE A 507 -18.82 -3.47 -41.64
N ASN A 508 -19.94 -3.08 -42.26
CA ASN A 508 -21.01 -4.01 -42.66
C ASN A 508 -20.80 -4.63 -44.05
N ASP A 509 -19.88 -4.08 -44.84
CA ASP A 509 -19.67 -4.47 -46.24
C ASP A 509 -18.63 -5.58 -46.40
N TYR A 510 -17.81 -5.80 -45.37
CA TYR A 510 -16.68 -6.73 -45.36
C TYR A 510 -16.81 -7.78 -44.26
N ASP A 511 -16.32 -9.00 -44.53
CA ASP A 511 -16.34 -10.14 -43.59
C ASP A 511 -15.03 -10.27 -42.80
N GLU A 512 -13.95 -9.65 -43.31
CA GLU A 512 -12.62 -9.64 -42.69
C GLU A 512 -11.98 -8.26 -42.79
N ILE A 513 -11.35 -7.82 -41.71
CA ILE A 513 -10.53 -6.60 -41.66
C ILE A 513 -9.09 -6.99 -41.33
N HIS A 514 -8.14 -6.61 -42.18
CA HIS A 514 -6.71 -6.79 -41.94
C HIS A 514 -6.10 -5.47 -41.47
N LEU A 515 -5.82 -5.35 -40.18
CA LEU A 515 -5.41 -4.09 -39.54
C LEU A 515 -3.89 -4.03 -39.32
N PHE A 516 -3.24 -3.17 -40.10
CA PHE A 516 -1.81 -2.87 -40.02
C PHE A 516 -1.60 -1.50 -39.38
N CYS A 517 -0.89 -1.44 -38.25
CA CYS A 517 -0.70 -0.21 -37.49
C CYS A 517 0.78 0.12 -37.29
N ALA A 518 1.13 1.37 -37.58
CA ALA A 518 2.34 2.05 -37.16
C ALA A 518 1.91 3.27 -36.35
N VAL A 519 1.65 3.08 -35.06
CA VAL A 519 1.04 4.10 -34.18
C VAL A 519 1.70 4.13 -32.81
N PRO A 520 1.61 5.25 -32.06
CA PRO A 520 2.02 5.28 -30.66
C PRO A 520 1.19 4.35 -29.79
N ALA A 521 1.75 3.92 -28.66
CA ALA A 521 1.14 2.94 -27.77
C ALA A 521 -0.26 3.35 -27.27
N GLY A 522 -0.44 4.61 -26.86
CA GLY A 522 -1.74 5.10 -26.41
C GLY A 522 -2.79 5.10 -27.53
N LEU A 523 -2.41 5.47 -28.76
CA LEU A 523 -3.30 5.44 -29.91
C LEU A 523 -3.68 4.00 -30.30
N ALA A 524 -2.79 3.01 -30.14
CA ALA A 524 -3.11 1.60 -30.36
C ALA A 524 -4.26 1.13 -29.45
N VAL A 525 -4.25 1.53 -28.17
CA VAL A 525 -5.33 1.21 -27.23
C VAL A 525 -6.64 1.88 -27.66
N GLU A 526 -6.60 3.15 -28.06
CA GLU A 526 -7.79 3.87 -28.50
C GLU A 526 -8.39 3.34 -29.81
N ILE A 527 -7.56 2.86 -30.75
CA ILE A 527 -8.01 2.14 -31.95
C ILE A 527 -8.73 0.85 -31.53
N GLY A 528 -8.18 0.10 -30.57
CA GLY A 528 -8.83 -1.08 -30.02
C GLY A 528 -10.21 -0.79 -29.44
N ARG A 529 -10.36 0.32 -28.70
CA ARG A 529 -11.64 0.78 -28.13
C ARG A 529 -12.68 1.20 -29.19
N CYS A 530 -12.30 1.33 -30.45
CA CYS A 530 -13.25 1.54 -31.55
C CYS A 530 -13.85 0.23 -32.09
N ILE A 531 -13.23 -0.91 -31.82
CA ILE A 531 -13.64 -2.22 -32.35
C ILE A 531 -14.69 -2.81 -31.42
N LEU A 532 -15.94 -2.88 -31.90
CA LEU A 532 -17.08 -3.36 -31.10
C LEU A 532 -17.37 -4.83 -31.38
N LYS A 533 -17.50 -5.63 -30.31
CA LYS A 533 -17.68 -7.09 -30.42
C LYS A 533 -18.92 -7.52 -31.20
N SER A 534 -19.98 -6.74 -31.14
CA SER A 534 -21.26 -7.05 -31.80
C SER A 534 -21.37 -6.56 -33.24
N MET A 535 -20.47 -5.68 -33.70
CA MET A 535 -20.64 -4.98 -34.98
C MET A 535 -19.50 -5.22 -35.96
N TRP A 536 -18.27 -5.35 -35.48
CA TRP A 536 -17.12 -5.48 -36.37
C TRP A 536 -16.99 -6.92 -36.87
N PRO A 537 -16.60 -7.11 -38.15
CA PRO A 537 -16.20 -8.43 -38.65
C PRO A 537 -14.91 -8.91 -37.97
N LYS A 538 -14.43 -10.08 -38.38
CA LYS A 538 -13.18 -10.63 -37.85
C LYS A 538 -12.00 -9.69 -38.17
N VAL A 539 -11.23 -9.29 -37.16
CA VAL A 539 -10.11 -8.35 -37.33
C VAL A 539 -8.78 -9.07 -37.12
N PHE A 540 -7.94 -9.11 -38.14
CA PHE A 540 -6.61 -9.70 -38.13
C PHE A 540 -5.57 -8.63 -37.78
N LEU A 541 -4.76 -8.88 -36.74
CA LEU A 541 -3.74 -7.94 -36.26
C LEU A 541 -2.33 -8.38 -36.67
N TYR A 542 -1.50 -7.40 -36.99
CA TYR A 542 -0.13 -7.60 -37.46
C TYR A 542 0.89 -6.86 -36.59
N ASN A 543 2.01 -7.52 -36.29
CA ASN A 543 3.11 -6.95 -35.51
C ASN A 543 4.30 -6.59 -36.41
N TYR A 544 4.85 -5.40 -36.22
CA TYR A 544 6.07 -4.98 -36.91
C TYR A 544 7.35 -5.59 -36.31
N ARG A 545 8.27 -6.01 -37.17
CA ARG A 545 9.64 -6.46 -36.89
C ARG A 545 10.60 -5.96 -37.96
N ARG A 546 11.56 -5.14 -37.54
CA ARG A 546 12.52 -4.48 -38.45
C ARG A 546 13.37 -5.46 -39.25
N ASN A 547 13.76 -6.58 -38.64
CA ASN A 547 14.74 -7.52 -39.18
C ASN A 547 14.12 -8.72 -39.90
N ASN A 548 12.79 -8.72 -40.09
CA ASN A 548 12.07 -9.81 -40.72
C ASN A 548 11.61 -9.42 -42.12
N THR A 549 11.30 -10.41 -42.95
CA THR A 549 10.71 -10.23 -44.28
C THR A 549 9.58 -11.24 -44.43
N PRO A 550 8.30 -10.82 -44.45
CA PRO A 550 7.83 -9.42 -44.34
C PRO A 550 8.14 -8.78 -42.98
N ARG A 551 8.16 -7.44 -42.95
CA ARG A 551 8.36 -6.70 -41.69
C ARG A 551 7.11 -6.72 -40.81
N TYR A 552 5.92 -6.83 -41.40
CA TYR A 552 4.69 -7.05 -40.65
C TYR A 552 4.37 -8.54 -40.65
N GLU A 553 4.20 -9.13 -39.47
CA GLU A 553 3.87 -10.54 -39.32
C GLU A 553 2.51 -10.69 -38.64
N PHE A 554 1.72 -11.68 -39.08
CA PHE A 554 0.45 -12.00 -38.44
C PHE A 554 0.65 -12.35 -36.96
N ALA A 555 -0.08 -11.68 -36.08
CA ALA A 555 -0.04 -11.93 -34.64
C ALA A 555 -1.19 -12.86 -34.22
N PHE A 556 -2.42 -12.34 -34.26
CA PHE A 556 -3.65 -13.05 -33.97
C PHE A 556 -4.86 -12.25 -34.48
N ASP A 557 -6.01 -12.90 -34.55
CA ASP A 557 -7.31 -12.26 -34.84
C ASP A 557 -8.11 -11.96 -33.57
N ILE A 558 -9.01 -10.98 -33.66
CA ILE A 558 -9.96 -10.59 -32.61
C ILE A 558 -11.38 -10.51 -33.21
N ASN A 559 -12.38 -10.67 -32.35
CA ASN A 559 -13.76 -11.11 -32.64
C ASN A 559 -13.91 -12.60 -32.95
#